data_AF-G5A7R8-F1
#
_entry.id   AF-G5A7R8-F1
#
_cell.length_a   1.000
_cell.length_b   1.000
_cell.length_c   1.000
_cell.angle_alpha   90.00
_cell.angle_beta   90.00
_cell.angle_gamma   90.00
#
_symmetry.space_group_name_H-M   'P 1'
#
loop_
_entity.id
_entity.type
_entity.pdbx_description
1 polymer ?
#
loop_
_entity_poly.entity_id
_entity_poly.type
_entity_poly.pdbx_seq_one_letter_code
_entity_poly.pdbx_strand_id
1 'polypeptide(L)'
;MCMHNAAVPMGLSLIRDLRCLGNQELVQVYHCFPDEMSAKNREMLLRADARVEVVDVCSDLVGRGVLKRETAEKFRTWWLKPLALYHTDIAEVMLMDVDDVFLKDPAVLRTTEGYQRTGTTFFYDRVLWSKEWFNQDVNNSSYLKTLLNGFNYTAFGLNGGVQIPDYLERSYAYKREASHEMDSSLVVVDKSRSGKAMAVMFWLITVQRFEREFSYGDKETFWIAYALAKQEYFFSPWGPSVIESSRNQDMKNHPDSLCGSLAHFMPVKDDTPELLYVNGKALLDPFPEGLHNRGKASANVLYNPTPSHVTPRQNRRPNGGTATSYHGEFPMECLIGFGATPLPSNFAPQLLRRRMNTRNM
;
A
#
# COMPACT_ATOMS: atom_id res chain seq x y z
N MET A 1 3.41 8.86 -7.33
CA MET A 1 4.48 8.12 -6.61
C MET A 1 5.21 9.06 -5.66
N CYS A 2 5.71 8.61 -4.52
CA CYS A 2 6.51 9.44 -3.60
C CYS A 2 7.95 8.94 -3.55
N MET A 3 8.95 9.81 -3.69
CA MET A 3 10.35 9.40 -3.81
C MET A 3 11.30 10.32 -3.06
N HIS A 4 12.33 9.73 -2.45
CA HIS A 4 13.56 10.39 -2.03
C HIS A 4 14.71 9.94 -2.94
N ASN A 5 15.90 10.55 -2.80
CA ASN A 5 17.05 10.28 -3.68
C ASN A 5 17.35 8.79 -3.92
N ALA A 6 17.30 7.94 -2.90
CA ALA A 6 17.62 6.51 -3.03
C ALA A 6 16.47 5.67 -3.61
N ALA A 7 15.25 6.19 -3.69
CA ALA A 7 14.12 5.53 -4.35
C ALA A 7 14.09 5.76 -5.87
N VAL A 8 14.83 6.75 -6.39
CA VAL A 8 14.76 7.19 -7.79
C VAL A 8 15.08 6.09 -8.81
N PRO A 9 16.14 5.26 -8.65
CA PRO A 9 16.42 4.18 -9.62
C PRO A 9 15.26 3.18 -9.72
N MET A 10 14.66 2.84 -8.57
CA MET A 10 13.56 1.90 -8.49
C MET A 10 12.26 2.48 -9.05
N GLY A 11 11.99 3.76 -8.76
CA GLY A 11 10.85 4.50 -9.28
C GLY A 11 10.91 4.73 -10.79
N LEU A 12 12.07 5.10 -11.33
CA LEU A 12 12.29 5.17 -12.78
C LEU A 12 12.09 3.82 -13.47
N SER A 13 12.55 2.75 -12.83
CA SER A 13 12.34 1.39 -13.33
C SER A 13 10.84 1.06 -13.39
N LEU A 14 10.05 1.49 -12.41
CA LEU A 14 8.60 1.29 -12.41
C LEU A 14 7.91 2.13 -13.51
N ILE A 15 8.31 3.39 -13.68
CA ILE A 15 7.77 4.25 -14.75
C ILE A 15 7.97 3.59 -16.12
N ARG A 16 9.17 3.10 -16.42
CA ARG A 16 9.45 2.38 -17.67
C ARG A 16 8.58 1.13 -17.83
N ASP A 17 8.43 0.37 -16.76
CA ASP A 17 7.63 -0.84 -16.77
C ASP A 17 6.13 -0.57 -17.00
N LEU A 18 5.58 0.51 -16.44
CA LEU A 18 4.22 0.96 -16.73
C LEU A 18 4.07 1.31 -18.22
N ARG A 19 5.06 2.00 -18.83
CA ARG A 19 5.05 2.28 -20.28
C ARG A 19 5.08 1.00 -21.12
N CYS A 20 5.88 0.01 -20.71
CA CYS A 20 5.89 -1.29 -21.38
C CYS A 20 4.57 -2.05 -21.26
N LEU A 21 3.79 -1.82 -20.21
CA LEU A 21 2.44 -2.36 -20.04
C LEU A 21 1.37 -1.58 -20.84
N GLY A 22 1.76 -0.51 -21.53
CA GLY A 22 0.87 0.31 -22.37
C GLY A 22 0.36 1.58 -21.69
N ASN A 23 0.67 1.81 -20.41
CA ASN A 23 0.18 2.97 -19.68
C ASN A 23 0.74 4.28 -20.27
N GLN A 24 -0.11 5.23 -20.64
CA GLN A 24 0.27 6.55 -21.17
C GLN A 24 -0.12 7.70 -20.23
N GLU A 25 -0.46 7.41 -18.99
CA GLU A 25 -0.96 8.41 -18.04
C GLU A 25 0.17 9.29 -17.51
N LEU A 26 -0.21 10.48 -17.04
CA LEU A 26 0.68 11.38 -16.32
C LEU A 26 1.16 10.70 -15.02
N VAL A 27 2.47 10.72 -14.80
CA VAL A 27 3.06 10.27 -13.53
C VAL A 27 3.56 11.49 -12.76
N GLN A 28 2.96 11.76 -11.60
CA GLN A 28 3.50 12.73 -10.67
C GLN A 28 4.40 12.05 -9.63
N VAL A 29 5.64 12.53 -9.53
CA VAL A 29 6.64 12.13 -8.55
C VAL A 29 6.73 13.21 -7.48
N TYR A 30 6.22 12.90 -6.31
CA TYR A 30 6.19 13.79 -5.16
C TYR A 30 7.45 13.62 -4.30
N HIS A 31 7.99 14.75 -3.83
CA HIS A 31 9.04 14.82 -2.80
C HIS A 31 8.79 16.02 -1.86
N CYS A 32 9.57 16.10 -0.78
CA CYS A 32 9.43 17.08 0.30
C CYS A 32 10.73 17.85 0.52
N PHE A 33 10.79 19.06 -0.04
CA PHE A 33 11.94 19.97 -0.07
C PHE A 33 13.12 19.46 -0.93
N PRO A 34 14.03 20.36 -1.37
CA PRO A 34 15.17 20.01 -2.23
C PRO A 34 16.24 19.11 -1.58
N ASP A 35 16.28 19.01 -0.25
CA ASP A 35 17.21 18.14 0.47
C ASP A 35 16.77 16.67 0.50
N GLU A 36 15.48 16.36 0.32
CA GLU A 36 15.01 14.97 0.14
C GLU A 36 15.31 14.44 -1.28
N MET A 37 15.17 15.30 -2.29
CA MET A 37 15.45 14.97 -3.68
C MET A 37 16.29 16.05 -4.39
N SER A 38 17.50 15.66 -4.79
CA SER A 38 18.48 16.53 -5.44
C SER A 38 18.04 16.97 -6.84
N ALA A 39 18.53 18.14 -7.28
CA ALA A 39 18.28 18.65 -8.63
C ALA A 39 18.66 17.64 -9.73
N LYS A 40 19.79 16.92 -9.57
CA LYS A 40 20.24 15.88 -10.49
C LYS A 40 19.20 14.76 -10.65
N ASN A 41 18.63 14.28 -9.56
CA ASN A 41 17.64 13.21 -9.60
C ASN A 41 16.29 13.67 -10.18
N ARG A 42 15.88 14.91 -9.89
CA ARG A 42 14.69 15.51 -10.51
C ARG A 42 14.86 15.63 -12.02
N GLU A 43 16.02 16.09 -12.48
CA GLU A 43 16.32 16.18 -13.91
C GLU A 43 16.39 14.80 -14.57
N MET A 44 16.92 13.78 -13.89
CA MET A 44 16.93 12.41 -14.38
C MET A 44 15.51 11.87 -14.61
N LEU A 45 14.59 12.13 -13.67
CA LEU A 45 13.17 11.77 -13.80
C LEU A 45 12.51 12.45 -15.02
N LEU A 46 12.68 13.76 -15.15
CA LEU A 46 12.08 14.54 -16.24
C LEU A 46 12.64 14.17 -17.62
N ARG A 47 13.92 13.79 -17.71
CA ARG A 47 14.53 13.33 -18.97
C ARG A 47 14.10 11.91 -19.35
N ALA A 48 13.68 11.09 -18.39
CA ALA A 48 13.37 9.70 -18.65
C ALA A 48 12.01 9.50 -19.34
N ASP A 49 11.06 10.40 -19.13
CA ASP A 49 9.71 10.32 -19.69
C ASP A 49 9.07 11.71 -19.74
N ALA A 50 8.58 12.10 -20.92
CA ALA A 50 7.93 13.38 -21.15
C ALA A 50 6.59 13.56 -20.41
N ARG A 51 6.01 12.47 -19.89
CA ARG A 51 4.78 12.45 -19.08
C ARG A 51 5.07 12.29 -17.59
N VAL A 52 6.25 12.71 -17.14
CA VAL A 52 6.61 12.79 -15.71
C VAL A 52 6.62 14.23 -15.26
N GLU A 53 5.95 14.49 -14.14
CA GLU A 53 6.04 15.72 -13.37
C GLU A 53 6.72 15.45 -12.03
N VAL A 54 7.55 16.38 -11.58
CA VAL A 54 8.18 16.30 -10.26
C VAL A 54 7.67 17.44 -9.39
N VAL A 55 7.09 17.09 -8.23
CA VAL A 55 6.35 18.02 -7.37
C VAL A 55 6.99 18.09 -5.99
N ASP A 56 7.41 19.30 -5.59
CA ASP A 56 7.85 19.60 -4.22
C ASP A 56 6.65 20.07 -3.38
N VAL A 57 5.89 19.11 -2.85
CA VAL A 57 4.64 19.39 -2.13
C VAL A 57 4.88 20.15 -0.82
N CYS A 58 6.01 19.92 -0.16
CA CYS A 58 6.31 20.58 1.10
C CYS A 58 6.67 22.05 0.88
N SER A 59 7.46 22.36 -0.15
CA SER A 59 7.75 23.76 -0.51
C SER A 59 6.48 24.50 -0.93
N ASP A 60 5.60 23.89 -1.74
CA ASP A 60 4.33 24.50 -2.15
C ASP A 60 3.42 24.82 -0.95
N LEU A 61 3.13 23.83 -0.11
CA LEU A 61 2.20 23.98 1.01
C LEU A 61 2.73 24.95 2.08
N VAL A 62 4.05 25.03 2.24
CA VAL A 62 4.67 26.06 3.11
C VAL A 62 4.58 27.44 2.48
N GLY A 63 4.88 27.57 1.18
CA GLY A 63 4.79 28.84 0.46
C GLY A 63 3.37 29.42 0.45
N ARG A 64 2.35 28.55 0.42
CA ARG A 64 0.92 28.92 0.51
C ARG A 64 0.43 29.16 1.93
N GLY A 65 1.26 28.96 2.95
CA GLY A 65 0.88 29.08 4.36
C GLY A 65 -0.09 28.01 4.86
N VAL A 66 -0.26 26.91 4.12
CA VAL A 66 -1.11 25.77 4.52
C VAL A 66 -0.42 24.93 5.60
N LEU A 67 0.90 24.76 5.50
CA LEU A 67 1.71 24.08 6.50
C LEU A 67 2.84 24.98 7.00
N LYS A 68 3.22 24.82 8.27
CA LYS A 68 4.51 25.32 8.76
C LYS A 68 5.62 24.40 8.27
N ARG A 69 6.81 24.95 8.03
CA ARG A 69 7.99 24.16 7.61
C ARG A 69 8.27 22.99 8.56
N GLU A 70 8.28 23.25 9.86
CA GLU A 70 8.48 22.26 10.93
C GLU A 70 7.47 21.11 10.87
N THR A 71 6.24 21.37 10.43
CA THR A 71 5.20 20.36 10.24
C THR A 71 5.42 19.60 8.94
N ALA A 72 5.72 20.32 7.84
CA ALA A 72 5.96 19.74 6.52
C ALA A 72 7.15 18.75 6.53
N GLU A 73 8.23 19.05 7.26
CA GLU A 73 9.38 18.15 7.39
C GLU A 73 9.01 16.77 7.99
N LYS A 74 7.93 16.69 8.77
CA LYS A 74 7.41 15.43 9.34
C LYS A 74 6.61 14.58 8.34
N PHE A 75 6.45 15.03 7.09
CA PHE A 75 5.77 14.27 6.03
C PHE A 75 6.72 13.43 5.18
N ARG A 76 8.04 13.58 5.32
CA ARG A 76 9.01 12.68 4.70
C ARG A 76 8.69 11.23 5.09
N THR A 77 9.04 10.28 4.21
CA THR A 77 8.68 8.85 4.31
C THR A 77 7.21 8.54 3.95
N TRP A 78 6.55 7.62 4.66
CA TRP A 78 5.22 7.08 4.34
C TRP A 78 4.14 8.15 4.23
N TRP A 79 4.21 9.17 5.07
CA TRP A 79 3.18 10.20 5.18
C TRP A 79 3.10 11.13 3.97
N LEU A 80 4.08 11.11 3.06
CA LEU A 80 4.05 11.92 1.85
C LEU A 80 2.94 11.47 0.90
N LYS A 81 2.60 10.18 0.88
CA LYS A 81 1.53 9.60 0.03
C LYS A 81 0.16 10.27 0.26
N PRO A 82 -0.40 10.31 1.48
CA PRO A 82 -1.67 10.98 1.71
C PRO A 82 -1.59 12.51 1.49
N LEU A 83 -0.43 13.13 1.75
CA LEU A 83 -0.22 14.54 1.42
C LEU A 83 -0.25 14.80 -0.10
N ALA A 84 0.36 13.90 -0.89
CA ALA A 84 0.35 13.96 -2.34
C ALA A 84 -1.05 13.81 -2.91
N LEU A 85 -1.83 12.85 -2.38
CA LEU A 85 -3.24 12.66 -2.78
C LEU A 85 -4.10 13.88 -2.44
N TYR A 86 -3.89 14.50 -1.28
CA TYR A 86 -4.54 15.76 -0.95
C TYR A 86 -4.17 16.88 -1.93
N HIS A 87 -2.87 17.04 -2.21
CA HIS A 87 -2.32 18.15 -2.99
C HIS A 87 -2.63 18.09 -4.50
N THR A 88 -2.59 16.90 -5.13
CA THR A 88 -2.72 16.80 -6.60
C THR A 88 -4.09 17.29 -7.10
N ASP A 89 -4.12 17.95 -8.25
CA ASP A 89 -5.38 18.30 -8.93
C ASP A 89 -5.91 17.17 -9.84
N ILE A 90 -5.18 16.05 -9.95
CA ILE A 90 -5.65 14.88 -10.70
C ILE A 90 -6.90 14.32 -10.02
N ALA A 91 -7.97 14.12 -10.79
CA ALA A 91 -9.22 13.57 -10.28
C ALA A 91 -9.10 12.07 -9.94
N GLU A 92 -8.68 11.25 -10.91
CA GLU A 92 -8.57 9.78 -10.77
C GLU A 92 -7.12 9.36 -10.52
N VAL A 93 -6.74 9.28 -9.25
CA VAL A 93 -5.36 9.06 -8.79
C VAL A 93 -5.10 7.59 -8.50
N MET A 94 -3.93 7.10 -8.91
CA MET A 94 -3.32 5.86 -8.42
C MET A 94 -2.05 6.21 -7.66
N LEU A 95 -2.07 6.08 -6.33
CA LEU A 95 -0.84 6.05 -5.54
C LEU A 95 -0.29 4.64 -5.61
N MET A 96 0.99 4.52 -5.91
CA MET A 96 1.70 3.25 -5.98
C MET A 96 3.06 3.38 -5.31
N ASP A 97 3.51 2.30 -4.69
CA ASP A 97 4.86 2.18 -4.19
C ASP A 97 5.85 1.98 -5.33
N VAL A 98 7.09 2.43 -5.10
CA VAL A 98 8.15 2.32 -6.12
C VAL A 98 8.59 0.87 -6.34
N ASP A 99 8.35 -0.01 -5.37
CA ASP A 99 8.77 -1.41 -5.36
C ASP A 99 7.67 -2.38 -5.81
N ASP A 100 6.59 -1.87 -6.40
CA ASP A 100 5.58 -2.68 -7.06
C ASP A 100 6.11 -3.33 -8.36
N VAL A 101 5.67 -4.56 -8.60
CA VAL A 101 5.89 -5.33 -9.83
C VAL A 101 4.51 -5.70 -10.40
N PHE A 102 4.05 -4.90 -11.36
CA PHE A 102 2.78 -5.12 -12.06
C PHE A 102 2.92 -6.15 -13.17
N LEU A 103 1.91 -7.00 -13.34
CA LEU A 103 1.77 -7.91 -14.49
C LEU A 103 0.80 -7.39 -15.55
N LYS A 104 0.06 -6.32 -15.23
CA LYS A 104 -0.94 -5.69 -16.07
C LYS A 104 -0.94 -4.19 -15.81
N ASP A 105 -1.33 -3.39 -16.80
CA ASP A 105 -1.51 -1.95 -16.61
C ASP A 105 -2.53 -1.71 -15.48
N PRO A 106 -2.14 -1.09 -14.35
CA PRO A 106 -3.04 -0.87 -13.23
C PRO A 106 -4.25 0.01 -13.58
N ALA A 107 -4.21 0.76 -14.70
CA ALA A 107 -5.35 1.52 -15.21
C ALA A 107 -6.63 0.69 -15.37
N VAL A 108 -6.49 -0.64 -15.59
CA VAL A 108 -7.61 -1.59 -15.64
C VAL A 108 -8.48 -1.56 -14.38
N LEU A 109 -7.95 -1.17 -13.22
CA LEU A 109 -8.73 -1.07 -11.98
C LEU A 109 -9.91 -0.12 -12.12
N ARG A 110 -9.81 0.92 -12.98
CA ARG A 110 -10.89 1.86 -13.23
C ARG A 110 -12.09 1.24 -13.95
N THR A 111 -11.90 0.09 -14.60
CA THR A 111 -12.98 -0.63 -15.29
C THR A 111 -13.66 -1.67 -14.41
N THR A 112 -13.20 -1.86 -13.16
CA THR A 112 -13.78 -2.84 -12.23
C THR A 112 -15.08 -2.31 -11.62
N GLU A 113 -16.03 -3.21 -11.33
CA GLU A 113 -17.32 -2.85 -10.73
C GLU A 113 -17.15 -2.09 -9.41
N GLY A 114 -16.19 -2.53 -8.57
CA GLY A 114 -15.88 -1.88 -7.30
C GLY A 114 -15.50 -0.41 -7.48
N TYR A 115 -14.57 -0.12 -8.38
CA TYR A 115 -14.17 1.25 -8.69
C TYR A 115 -15.30 2.07 -9.31
N GLN A 116 -16.00 1.53 -10.31
CA GLN A 116 -17.10 2.25 -10.95
C GLN A 116 -18.19 2.64 -9.93
N ARG A 117 -18.45 1.78 -8.94
CA ARG A 117 -19.45 2.00 -7.89
C ARG A 117 -19.04 3.03 -6.84
N THR A 118 -17.78 3.02 -6.38
CA THR A 118 -17.36 3.83 -5.22
C THR A 118 -16.32 4.89 -5.54
N GLY A 119 -15.72 4.86 -6.73
CA GLY A 119 -14.55 5.65 -7.07
C GLY A 119 -13.29 5.22 -6.33
N THR A 120 -13.28 4.05 -5.68
CA THR A 120 -12.14 3.59 -4.87
C THR A 120 -11.78 2.14 -5.13
N THR A 121 -10.51 1.79 -4.96
CA THR A 121 -10.07 0.40 -4.86
C THR A 121 -8.91 0.32 -3.88
N PHE A 122 -9.15 -0.37 -2.77
CA PHE A 122 -8.19 -0.63 -1.70
C PHE A 122 -7.90 -2.13 -1.58
N PHE A 123 -6.75 -2.47 -1.03
CA PHE A 123 -6.32 -3.85 -0.84
C PHE A 123 -6.09 -4.15 0.63
N TYR A 124 -6.36 -5.39 1.02
CA TYR A 124 -6.28 -5.81 2.41
C TYR A 124 -4.86 -6.21 2.80
N ASP A 125 -4.42 -5.84 4.00
CA ASP A 125 -3.20 -6.43 4.59
C ASP A 125 -3.53 -7.77 5.28
N ARG A 126 -2.50 -8.44 5.77
CA ARG A 126 -2.58 -9.64 6.60
C ARG A 126 -3.43 -9.37 7.84
N VAL A 127 -4.07 -10.42 8.33
CA VAL A 127 -4.84 -10.34 9.59
C VAL A 127 -3.91 -10.70 10.73
N LEU A 128 -3.23 -9.67 11.25
CA LEU A 128 -2.27 -9.79 12.35
C LEU A 128 -2.72 -8.96 13.53
N TRP A 129 -2.66 -9.56 14.72
CA TRP A 129 -3.05 -8.88 15.94
C TRP A 129 -1.85 -8.22 16.62
N SER A 130 -1.99 -6.95 16.98
CA SER A 130 -1.15 -6.27 17.97
C SER A 130 -2.00 -5.30 18.80
N LYS A 131 -1.43 -4.74 19.88
CA LYS A 131 -2.06 -3.68 20.70
C LYS A 131 -1.84 -2.27 20.15
N GLU A 132 -1.26 -2.14 18.96
CA GLU A 132 -0.88 -0.85 18.38
C GLU A 132 -2.01 -0.23 17.56
N TRP A 133 -1.84 1.05 17.19
CA TRP A 133 -2.73 1.75 16.26
C TRP A 133 -4.21 1.65 16.68
N PHE A 134 -5.09 1.22 15.79
CA PHE A 134 -6.51 1.10 16.06
C PHE A 134 -6.89 0.10 17.14
N ASN A 135 -6.00 -0.84 17.49
CA ASN A 135 -6.22 -1.81 18.55
C ASN A 135 -5.82 -1.31 19.94
N GLN A 136 -5.23 -0.11 20.06
CA GLN A 136 -4.96 0.50 21.36
C GLN A 136 -6.23 0.55 22.24
N ASP A 137 -6.07 0.30 23.53
CA ASP A 137 -7.15 0.50 24.51
C ASP A 137 -7.26 1.98 24.88
N VAL A 138 -8.42 2.57 24.62
CA VAL A 138 -8.75 3.97 24.96
C VAL A 138 -10.17 4.00 25.53
N ASN A 139 -10.32 4.53 26.75
CA ASN A 139 -11.62 4.66 27.42
C ASN A 139 -12.46 3.35 27.43
N ASN A 140 -11.83 2.22 27.80
CA ASN A 140 -12.44 0.88 27.78
C ASN A 140 -12.98 0.42 26.41
N SER A 141 -12.45 0.98 25.31
CA SER A 141 -12.79 0.60 23.94
C SER A 141 -11.52 0.53 23.07
N SER A 142 -11.66 0.05 21.82
CA SER A 142 -10.56 0.20 20.86
C SER A 142 -10.44 1.65 20.41
N TYR A 143 -9.24 2.06 20.02
CA TYR A 143 -9.04 3.41 19.52
C TYR A 143 -9.83 3.68 18.24
N LEU A 144 -9.98 2.71 17.32
CA LEU A 144 -10.86 2.87 16.15
C LEU A 144 -12.30 3.20 16.55
N LYS A 145 -12.88 2.46 17.50
CA LYS A 145 -14.24 2.73 18.00
C LYS A 145 -14.31 4.09 18.69
N THR A 146 -13.28 4.44 19.47
CA THR A 146 -13.21 5.74 20.14
C THR A 146 -13.14 6.88 19.12
N LEU A 147 -12.35 6.74 18.05
CA LEU A 147 -12.22 7.72 16.98
C LEU A 147 -13.55 7.88 16.23
N LEU A 148 -14.19 6.77 15.82
CA LEU A 148 -15.48 6.81 15.13
C LEU A 148 -16.58 7.49 15.96
N ASN A 149 -16.61 7.25 17.27
CA ASN A 149 -17.60 7.84 18.19
C ASN A 149 -17.28 9.30 18.55
N GLY A 150 -16.00 9.64 18.72
CA GLY A 150 -15.54 10.95 19.16
C GLY A 150 -15.30 11.96 18.03
N PHE A 151 -15.37 11.53 16.77
CA PHE A 151 -15.13 12.40 15.62
C PHE A 151 -16.20 13.49 15.49
N ASN A 152 -15.76 14.74 15.27
CA ASN A 152 -16.65 15.87 15.11
C ASN A 152 -17.21 15.95 13.67
N TYR A 153 -18.17 15.09 13.35
CA TYR A 153 -18.79 15.01 12.01
C TYR A 153 -19.35 16.35 11.52
N THR A 154 -19.97 17.14 12.39
CA THR A 154 -20.60 18.42 11.99
C THR A 154 -19.57 19.46 11.59
N ALA A 155 -18.35 19.43 12.12
CA ALA A 155 -17.25 20.31 11.69
C ALA A 155 -16.82 20.09 10.23
N PHE A 156 -17.10 18.91 9.66
CA PHE A 156 -16.86 18.60 8.24
C PHE A 156 -18.12 18.75 7.37
N GLY A 157 -19.21 19.27 7.93
CA GLY A 157 -20.49 19.41 7.23
C GLY A 157 -21.21 18.07 6.99
N LEU A 158 -20.97 17.09 7.86
CA LEU A 158 -21.62 15.79 7.83
C LEU A 158 -22.74 15.73 8.89
N ASN A 159 -23.72 14.85 8.69
CA ASN A 159 -24.72 14.56 9.71
C ASN A 159 -24.04 14.10 11.00
N GLY A 160 -24.46 14.65 12.14
CA GLY A 160 -23.90 14.31 13.45
C GLY A 160 -24.09 12.83 13.82
N GLY A 161 -23.29 12.38 14.79
CA GLY A 161 -23.33 11.01 15.30
C GLY A 161 -22.63 9.98 14.41
N VAL A 162 -22.17 8.91 15.04
CA VAL A 162 -21.50 7.80 14.36
C VAL A 162 -22.51 7.01 13.50
N GLN A 163 -22.08 6.59 12.30
CA GLN A 163 -22.80 5.65 11.47
C GLN A 163 -21.79 4.62 10.96
N ILE A 164 -21.93 3.38 11.42
CA ILE A 164 -21.00 2.29 11.10
C ILE A 164 -21.70 1.39 10.08
N PRO A 165 -21.25 1.37 8.81
CA PRO A 165 -21.86 0.49 7.83
C PRO A 165 -21.49 -0.98 8.11
N ASP A 166 -22.37 -1.91 7.71
CA ASP A 166 -22.22 -3.35 7.98
C ASP A 166 -20.87 -3.93 7.53
N TYR A 167 -20.27 -3.40 6.46
CA TYR A 167 -18.96 -3.86 6.01
C TYR A 167 -17.83 -3.44 6.96
N LEU A 168 -17.92 -2.26 7.59
CA LEU A 168 -16.94 -1.78 8.56
C LEU A 168 -17.12 -2.52 9.89
N GLU A 169 -18.36 -2.75 10.34
CA GLU A 169 -18.61 -3.53 11.55
C GLU A 169 -18.10 -4.97 11.44
N ARG A 170 -18.15 -5.55 10.23
CA ARG A 170 -17.62 -6.90 9.96
C ARG A 170 -16.10 -6.95 9.79
N SER A 171 -15.41 -5.82 9.66
CA SER A 171 -13.98 -5.74 9.38
C SER A 171 -13.13 -6.30 10.52
N TYR A 172 -11.93 -6.77 10.19
CA TYR A 172 -11.02 -7.31 11.20
C TYR A 172 -10.47 -6.21 12.11
N ALA A 173 -10.21 -5.01 11.58
CA ALA A 173 -9.85 -3.85 12.39
C ALA A 173 -10.94 -3.45 13.40
N TYR A 174 -12.22 -3.42 13.01
CA TYR A 174 -13.30 -3.05 13.92
C TYR A 174 -13.50 -4.07 15.05
N LYS A 175 -13.33 -5.36 14.74
CA LYS A 175 -13.37 -6.46 15.70
C LYS A 175 -12.11 -6.58 16.57
N ARG A 176 -11.09 -5.76 16.31
CA ARG A 176 -9.76 -5.81 16.94
C ARG A 176 -8.99 -7.10 16.65
N GLU A 177 -9.28 -7.76 15.53
CA GLU A 177 -8.59 -8.98 15.09
C GLU A 177 -7.36 -8.66 14.22
N ALA A 178 -7.35 -7.50 13.55
CA ALA A 178 -6.21 -7.00 12.78
C ALA A 178 -5.81 -5.60 13.25
N SER A 179 -4.51 -5.36 13.45
CA SER A 179 -3.96 -4.02 13.70
C SER A 179 -3.70 -3.24 12.39
N HIS A 180 -3.69 -3.95 11.26
CA HIS A 180 -3.70 -3.40 9.89
C HIS A 180 -4.90 -3.91 9.11
N GLU A 181 -5.75 -3.00 8.62
CA GLU A 181 -6.79 -3.36 7.68
C GLU A 181 -6.24 -3.35 6.25
N MET A 182 -5.42 -2.35 5.92
CA MET A 182 -5.12 -1.98 4.55
C MET A 182 -3.64 -2.13 4.17
N ASP A 183 -3.41 -2.67 2.99
CA ASP A 183 -2.15 -2.52 2.26
C ASP A 183 -2.23 -1.27 1.39
N SER A 184 -1.33 -0.30 1.62
CA SER A 184 -1.24 0.97 0.88
C SER A 184 -0.18 0.98 -0.22
N SER A 185 0.30 -0.20 -0.63
CA SER A 185 1.18 -0.33 -1.79
C SER A 185 0.51 0.17 -3.08
N LEU A 186 -0.80 -0.09 -3.26
CA LEU A 186 -1.63 0.50 -4.31
C LEU A 186 -2.92 1.09 -3.74
N VAL A 187 -3.17 2.37 -4.01
CA VAL A 187 -4.37 3.09 -3.59
C VAL A 187 -4.99 3.79 -4.80
N VAL A 188 -6.22 3.42 -5.16
CA VAL A 188 -6.94 4.00 -6.30
C VAL A 188 -8.11 4.83 -5.81
N VAL A 189 -8.17 6.09 -6.20
CA VAL A 189 -9.17 7.08 -5.74
C VAL A 189 -9.60 8.00 -6.87
N ASP A 190 -10.91 8.16 -7.06
CA ASP A 190 -11.54 9.28 -7.74
C ASP A 190 -11.90 10.36 -6.71
N LYS A 191 -11.09 11.43 -6.69
CA LYS A 191 -11.27 12.57 -5.79
C LYS A 191 -12.58 13.31 -6.04
N SER A 192 -13.09 13.31 -7.27
CA SER A 192 -14.34 14.00 -7.61
C SER A 192 -15.57 13.39 -6.91
N ARG A 193 -15.44 12.13 -6.48
CA ARG A 193 -16.49 11.34 -5.80
C ARG A 193 -16.19 11.10 -4.32
N SER A 194 -15.15 11.73 -3.78
CA SER A 194 -14.66 11.48 -2.42
C SER A 194 -15.47 12.16 -1.30
N GLY A 195 -16.47 12.98 -1.65
CA GLY A 195 -17.27 13.72 -0.67
C GLY A 195 -16.39 14.58 0.24
N LYS A 196 -16.40 14.29 1.54
CA LYS A 196 -15.54 14.97 2.54
C LYS A 196 -14.24 14.22 2.85
N ALA A 197 -14.00 13.05 2.26
CA ALA A 197 -12.88 12.19 2.61
C ALA A 197 -11.51 12.88 2.46
N MET A 198 -11.31 13.72 1.45
CA MET A 198 -10.04 14.46 1.30
C MET A 198 -9.79 15.48 2.42
N ALA A 199 -10.84 16.16 2.89
CA ALA A 199 -10.72 17.09 4.01
C ALA A 199 -10.48 16.36 5.33
N VAL A 200 -11.19 15.24 5.55
CA VAL A 200 -10.99 14.38 6.72
C VAL A 200 -9.59 13.77 6.72
N MET A 201 -9.11 13.29 5.57
CA MET A 201 -7.76 12.77 5.38
C MET A 201 -6.71 13.82 5.74
N PHE A 202 -6.89 15.06 5.27
CA PHE A 202 -5.98 16.14 5.61
C PHE A 202 -5.93 16.38 7.12
N TRP A 203 -7.08 16.44 7.79
CA TRP A 203 -7.13 16.54 9.26
C TRP A 203 -6.48 15.34 9.96
N LEU A 204 -6.68 14.11 9.47
CA LEU A 204 -6.04 12.91 10.03
C LEU A 204 -4.51 13.04 10.01
N ILE A 205 -3.94 13.52 8.91
CA ILE A 205 -2.48 13.59 8.74
C ILE A 205 -1.84 14.85 9.33
N THR A 206 -2.60 15.94 9.53
CA THR A 206 -2.07 17.21 10.08
C THR A 206 -2.43 17.46 11.54
N VAL A 207 -3.45 16.78 12.08
CA VAL A 207 -3.91 16.95 13.46
C VAL A 207 -3.91 15.62 14.18
N GLN A 208 -4.77 14.68 13.78
CA GLN A 208 -5.01 13.46 14.56
C GLN A 208 -3.75 12.63 14.75
N ARG A 209 -2.93 12.49 13.71
CA ARG A 209 -1.67 11.76 13.77
C ARG A 209 -0.73 12.28 14.86
N PHE A 210 -0.66 13.60 15.03
CA PHE A 210 0.23 14.23 16.01
C PHE A 210 -0.32 14.17 17.44
N GLU A 211 -1.64 14.02 17.58
CA GLU A 211 -2.28 13.80 18.89
C GLU A 211 -2.18 12.33 19.33
N ARG A 212 -2.42 11.40 18.40
CA ARG A 212 -2.34 9.97 18.65
C ARG A 212 -2.15 9.18 17.36
N GLU A 213 -1.05 8.42 17.32
CA GLU A 213 -0.74 7.51 16.24
C GLU A 213 -1.85 6.46 16.06
N PHE A 214 -2.27 6.26 14.81
CA PHE A 214 -3.40 5.39 14.46
C PHE A 214 -3.07 4.38 13.35
N SER A 215 -1.85 4.37 12.82
CA SER A 215 -1.46 3.54 11.69
C SER A 215 0.05 3.31 11.63
N TYR A 216 0.49 2.18 11.07
CA TYR A 216 1.87 2.01 10.64
C TYR A 216 2.07 2.78 9.34
N GLY A 217 2.74 3.92 9.43
CA GLY A 217 2.85 4.84 8.30
C GLY A 217 1.46 5.31 7.86
N ASP A 218 1.23 5.32 6.56
CA ASP A 218 0.02 5.87 5.96
C ASP A 218 -1.14 4.87 5.79
N LYS A 219 -0.90 3.57 5.98
CA LYS A 219 -1.77 2.45 5.58
C LYS A 219 -3.26 2.66 5.85
N GLU A 220 -3.59 3.01 7.09
CA GLU A 220 -4.98 3.09 7.53
C GLU A 220 -5.66 4.41 7.17
N THR A 221 -4.88 5.41 6.76
CA THR A 221 -5.32 6.80 6.52
C THR A 221 -6.40 6.88 5.44
N PHE A 222 -6.25 6.10 4.38
CA PHE A 222 -7.11 6.21 3.19
C PHE A 222 -8.52 5.73 3.51
N TRP A 223 -8.69 4.50 3.98
CA TRP A 223 -10.02 3.95 4.23
C TRP A 223 -10.71 4.62 5.42
N ILE A 224 -9.97 4.96 6.49
CA ILE A 224 -10.59 5.59 7.66
C ILE A 224 -11.10 7.00 7.33
N ALA A 225 -10.43 7.71 6.42
CA ALA A 225 -10.91 9.01 5.95
C ALA A 225 -12.28 8.89 5.25
N TYR A 226 -12.48 7.84 4.44
CA TYR A 226 -13.77 7.58 3.80
C TYR A 226 -14.84 7.15 4.83
N ALA A 227 -14.49 6.28 5.78
CA ALA A 227 -15.39 5.86 6.85
C ALA A 227 -15.89 7.05 7.68
N LEU A 228 -14.98 7.91 8.14
CA LEU A 228 -15.31 9.13 8.90
C LEU A 228 -16.06 10.16 8.05
N ALA A 229 -15.79 10.21 6.75
CA ALA A 229 -16.52 11.06 5.81
C ALA A 229 -17.91 10.52 5.46
N LYS A 230 -18.31 9.35 5.98
CA LYS A 230 -19.54 8.64 5.61
C LYS A 230 -19.68 8.42 4.10
N GLN A 231 -18.54 8.28 3.42
CA GLN A 231 -18.46 8.03 1.99
C GLN A 231 -18.24 6.54 1.78
N GLU A 232 -19.03 5.94 0.89
CA GLU A 232 -18.83 4.54 0.54
C GLU A 232 -17.45 4.33 -0.12
N TYR A 233 -16.78 3.23 0.25
CA TYR A 233 -15.50 2.83 -0.32
C TYR A 233 -15.47 1.33 -0.60
N PHE A 234 -14.51 0.92 -1.43
CA PHE A 234 -14.39 -0.47 -1.86
C PHE A 234 -12.99 -1.02 -1.55
N PHE A 235 -12.97 -2.12 -0.81
CA PHE A 235 -11.84 -3.03 -0.75
C PHE A 235 -12.03 -4.16 -1.75
N SER A 236 -10.92 -4.67 -2.30
CA SER A 236 -10.89 -5.93 -3.04
C SER A 236 -11.67 -7.01 -2.28
N PRO A 237 -12.50 -7.83 -2.97
CA PRO A 237 -13.21 -8.94 -2.32
C PRO A 237 -12.26 -10.03 -1.84
N TRP A 238 -10.99 -9.98 -2.25
CA TRP A 238 -9.96 -10.97 -1.97
C TRP A 238 -9.03 -10.49 -0.86
N GLY A 239 -8.58 -11.42 -0.02
CA GLY A 239 -7.52 -11.18 0.95
C GLY A 239 -6.16 -10.98 0.29
N PRO A 240 -5.14 -10.58 1.07
CA PRO A 240 -3.77 -10.54 0.58
C PRO A 240 -3.31 -11.92 0.13
N SER A 241 -2.40 -11.92 -0.82
CA SER A 241 -1.56 -13.07 -1.13
C SER A 241 -0.10 -12.75 -0.80
N VAL A 242 0.77 -13.76 -0.78
CA VAL A 242 2.22 -13.56 -0.68
C VAL A 242 2.96 -14.42 -1.68
N ILE A 243 4.08 -13.90 -2.16
CA ILE A 243 5.03 -14.62 -3.01
C ILE A 243 6.08 -15.34 -2.16
N GLU A 244 6.59 -16.49 -2.59
CA GLU A 244 7.66 -17.18 -1.88
C GLU A 244 8.97 -16.36 -1.83
N SER A 245 9.49 -16.10 -0.63
CA SER A 245 10.72 -15.31 -0.43
C SER A 245 11.97 -16.12 -0.08
N SER A 246 11.84 -17.40 0.30
CA SER A 246 12.98 -18.22 0.70
C SER A 246 13.39 -19.25 -0.36
N ARG A 247 14.70 -19.55 -0.38
CA ARG A 247 15.30 -20.61 -1.23
C ARG A 247 15.42 -21.95 -0.50
N ASN A 248 15.01 -22.03 0.75
CA ASN A 248 15.35 -23.14 1.63
C ASN A 248 14.38 -24.33 1.51
N GLN A 249 14.12 -24.76 0.28
CA GLN A 249 13.16 -25.84 0.00
C GLN A 249 11.78 -25.58 0.63
N ASP A 250 11.35 -24.31 0.72
CA ASP A 250 10.07 -23.92 1.33
C ASP A 250 8.91 -24.73 0.76
N MET A 251 8.84 -24.87 -0.57
CA MET A 251 7.79 -25.67 -1.20
C MET A 251 7.81 -27.16 -0.86
N LYS A 252 8.95 -27.70 -0.43
CA LYS A 252 9.07 -29.07 0.06
C LYS A 252 8.69 -29.18 1.53
N ASN A 253 9.06 -28.19 2.33
CA ASN A 253 8.90 -28.21 3.79
C ASN A 253 7.54 -27.65 4.25
N HIS A 254 7.01 -26.68 3.49
CA HIS A 254 5.83 -25.86 3.75
C HIS A 254 4.99 -25.67 2.46
N PRO A 255 4.58 -26.74 1.75
CA PRO A 255 3.84 -26.63 0.48
C PRO A 255 2.53 -25.84 0.55
N ASP A 256 2.00 -25.61 1.75
CA ASP A 256 0.73 -24.92 1.97
C ASP A 256 0.85 -23.56 2.68
N SER A 257 2.08 -23.11 2.95
CA SER A 257 2.33 -21.90 3.73
C SER A 257 3.50 -21.13 3.14
N LEU A 258 3.26 -19.88 2.74
CA LEU A 258 4.28 -19.04 2.12
C LEU A 258 4.58 -17.82 2.99
N CYS A 259 5.84 -17.42 2.98
CA CYS A 259 6.32 -16.20 3.60
C CYS A 259 6.92 -15.30 2.51
N GLY A 260 6.54 -14.04 2.48
CA GLY A 260 7.17 -13.07 1.59
C GLY A 260 6.36 -11.82 1.30
N SER A 261 6.76 -11.14 0.22
CA SER A 261 6.17 -9.91 -0.29
C SER A 261 4.68 -10.05 -0.60
N LEU A 262 3.91 -9.00 -0.31
CA LEU A 262 2.46 -8.98 -0.57
C LEU A 262 2.19 -9.04 -2.06
N ALA A 263 1.14 -9.74 -2.42
CA ALA A 263 0.66 -9.92 -3.78
C ALA A 263 -0.84 -9.77 -3.79
N HIS A 264 -1.38 -9.20 -4.87
CA HIS A 264 -2.81 -8.98 -5.00
C HIS A 264 -3.30 -9.41 -6.37
N PHE A 265 -4.45 -10.09 -6.36
CA PHE A 265 -5.17 -10.47 -7.56
C PHE A 265 -6.13 -9.35 -7.99
N MET A 266 -6.59 -9.41 -9.23
CA MET A 266 -7.63 -8.54 -9.76
C MET A 266 -8.86 -8.55 -8.83
N PRO A 267 -9.39 -7.36 -8.43
CA PRO A 267 -10.46 -7.25 -7.45
C PRO A 267 -11.85 -7.48 -8.07
N VAL A 268 -11.97 -8.53 -8.87
CA VAL A 268 -13.19 -8.94 -9.56
C VAL A 268 -13.60 -10.35 -9.11
N LYS A 269 -14.91 -10.62 -9.11
CA LYS A 269 -15.50 -11.91 -8.71
C LYS A 269 -15.67 -12.85 -9.91
N ASP A 270 -14.63 -13.01 -10.72
CA ASP A 270 -14.62 -13.98 -11.81
C ASP A 270 -14.06 -15.34 -11.36
N ASP A 271 -14.20 -16.37 -12.20
CA ASP A 271 -13.70 -17.71 -11.87
C ASP A 271 -12.18 -17.83 -12.02
N THR A 272 -11.56 -17.02 -12.90
CA THR A 272 -10.14 -17.14 -13.24
C THR A 272 -9.29 -16.16 -12.43
N PRO A 273 -8.44 -16.62 -11.50
CA PRO A 273 -7.59 -15.73 -10.73
C PRO A 273 -6.50 -15.10 -11.60
N GLU A 274 -6.58 -13.79 -11.81
CA GLU A 274 -5.54 -13.00 -12.49
C GLU A 274 -4.70 -12.23 -11.47
N LEU A 275 -3.40 -12.55 -11.36
CA LEU A 275 -2.47 -11.84 -10.48
C LEU A 275 -2.21 -10.43 -11.04
N LEU A 276 -2.48 -9.39 -10.26
CA LEU A 276 -2.33 -8.00 -10.69
C LEU A 276 -0.92 -7.49 -10.45
N TYR A 277 -0.45 -7.55 -9.20
CA TYR A 277 0.85 -7.03 -8.81
C TYR A 277 1.41 -7.70 -7.54
N VAL A 278 2.70 -7.50 -7.34
CA VAL A 278 3.43 -7.90 -6.13
C VAL A 278 4.20 -6.69 -5.61
N ASN A 279 4.06 -6.38 -4.31
CA ASN A 279 4.76 -5.31 -3.62
C ASN A 279 5.93 -5.87 -2.82
N GLY A 280 7.16 -5.50 -3.19
CA GLY A 280 8.30 -5.89 -2.37
C GLY A 280 9.67 -5.47 -2.85
N LYS A 281 10.33 -4.59 -2.08
CA LYS A 281 11.73 -4.20 -2.24
C LYS A 281 12.67 -5.40 -2.32
N ALA A 282 12.42 -6.46 -1.54
CA ALA A 282 13.20 -7.70 -1.53
C ALA A 282 13.15 -8.47 -2.86
N LEU A 283 12.19 -8.18 -3.75
CA LEU A 283 12.19 -8.72 -5.11
C LEU A 283 13.18 -7.99 -6.01
N LEU A 284 13.46 -6.71 -5.76
CA LEU A 284 14.23 -5.84 -6.65
C LEU A 284 15.66 -5.62 -6.17
N ASP A 285 15.86 -5.62 -4.85
CA ASP A 285 17.13 -5.35 -4.19
C ASP A 285 17.58 -6.58 -3.36
N PRO A 286 18.78 -7.14 -3.60
CA PRO A 286 19.30 -8.24 -2.79
C PRO A 286 19.61 -7.88 -1.34
N PHE A 287 19.71 -6.58 -1.01
CA PHE A 287 19.94 -6.09 0.34
C PHE A 287 18.92 -4.99 0.68
N PRO A 288 17.62 -5.33 0.83
CA PRO A 288 16.56 -4.33 0.99
C PRO A 288 16.73 -3.49 2.26
N GLU A 289 17.37 -4.04 3.30
CA GLU A 289 17.72 -3.34 4.55
C GLU A 289 19.16 -2.79 4.56
N GLY A 290 19.87 -2.87 3.42
CA GLY A 290 21.26 -2.48 3.27
C GLY A 290 22.26 -3.59 3.64
N LEU A 291 23.48 -3.46 3.11
CA LEU A 291 24.57 -4.44 3.31
C LEU A 291 24.95 -4.65 4.79
N HIS A 292 24.75 -3.66 5.65
CA HIS A 292 25.11 -3.71 7.06
C HIS A 292 24.15 -4.58 7.90
N ASN A 293 22.94 -4.86 7.40
CA ASN A 293 21.94 -5.71 8.06
C ASN A 293 21.89 -7.14 7.52
N ARG A 294 22.92 -7.56 6.77
CA ARG A 294 23.05 -8.94 6.28
C ARG A 294 22.94 -9.94 7.44
N GLY A 295 22.03 -10.90 7.32
CA GLY A 295 21.77 -11.93 8.33
C GLY A 295 20.83 -11.52 9.47
N LYS A 296 20.31 -10.28 9.47
CA LYS A 296 19.28 -9.80 10.42
C LYS A 296 17.91 -9.61 9.79
N ALA A 297 17.84 -9.58 8.46
CA ALA A 297 16.58 -9.50 7.73
C ALA A 297 15.67 -10.68 8.10
N SER A 298 14.41 -10.39 8.40
CA SER A 298 13.42 -11.42 8.69
C SER A 298 13.17 -12.29 7.44
N ALA A 299 12.77 -13.55 7.65
CA ALA A 299 12.73 -14.56 6.59
C ALA A 299 11.80 -14.18 5.40
N ASN A 300 10.85 -13.27 5.62
CA ASN A 300 9.89 -12.74 4.64
C ASN A 300 10.44 -11.61 3.74
N VAL A 301 11.59 -11.00 4.07
CA VAL A 301 12.28 -10.00 3.23
C VAL A 301 13.55 -10.56 2.62
N LEU A 302 13.66 -11.89 2.55
CA LEU A 302 14.75 -12.55 1.85
C LEU A 302 14.65 -12.36 0.34
N TYR A 303 15.80 -12.17 -0.29
CA TYR A 303 15.90 -12.03 -1.73
C TYR A 303 15.79 -13.40 -2.42
N ASN A 304 14.61 -13.67 -3.01
CA ASN A 304 14.41 -14.80 -3.91
C ASN A 304 14.67 -14.36 -5.38
N PRO A 305 15.70 -14.89 -6.06
CA PRO A 305 15.98 -14.53 -7.45
C PRO A 305 14.98 -15.18 -8.42
N THR A 306 14.36 -16.28 -8.03
CA THR A 306 13.55 -17.13 -8.90
C THR A 306 12.32 -17.62 -8.14
N PRO A 307 11.48 -16.69 -7.62
CA PRO A 307 10.22 -17.09 -7.01
C PRO A 307 9.36 -17.81 -8.04
N SER A 308 8.72 -18.87 -7.57
CA SER A 308 7.95 -19.81 -8.39
C SER A 308 6.50 -19.96 -7.95
N HIS A 309 6.16 -19.59 -6.70
CA HIS A 309 4.81 -19.71 -6.16
C HIS A 309 4.28 -18.43 -5.52
N VAL A 310 2.96 -18.33 -5.51
CA VAL A 310 2.16 -17.34 -4.79
C VAL A 310 1.05 -18.06 -4.05
N THR A 311 0.58 -17.51 -2.94
CA THR A 311 -0.62 -18.04 -2.30
C THR A 311 -1.82 -17.81 -3.22
N PRO A 312 -2.73 -18.79 -3.39
CA PRO A 312 -3.87 -18.65 -4.28
C PRO A 312 -4.81 -17.54 -3.82
N ARG A 313 -5.51 -16.94 -4.79
CA ARG A 313 -6.60 -15.99 -4.55
C ARG A 313 -7.66 -16.62 -3.66
N GLN A 314 -7.94 -15.98 -2.52
CA GLN A 314 -8.94 -16.44 -1.57
C GLN A 314 -9.53 -15.28 -0.76
N ASN A 315 -10.64 -15.54 -0.08
CA ASN A 315 -11.23 -14.56 0.85
C ASN A 315 -10.25 -14.24 1.99
N ARG A 316 -10.28 -13.00 2.47
CA ARG A 316 -9.47 -12.57 3.62
C ARG A 316 -9.84 -13.39 4.86
N ARG A 317 -8.82 -13.87 5.58
CA ARG A 317 -8.97 -14.61 6.85
C ARG A 317 -7.72 -14.50 7.73
N PRO A 318 -7.80 -14.80 9.04
CA PRO A 318 -6.65 -15.01 9.91
C PRO A 318 -5.75 -16.17 9.45
N ASN A 319 -4.52 -16.17 9.94
CA ASN A 319 -3.63 -17.32 9.81
C ASN A 319 -4.27 -18.58 10.41
N GLY A 320 -4.14 -19.69 9.68
CA GLY A 320 -4.59 -21.02 10.12
C GLY A 320 -3.44 -21.90 10.57
N GLY A 321 -3.67 -23.21 10.59
CA GLY A 321 -2.62 -24.21 10.74
C GLY A 321 -2.03 -24.63 9.40
N THR A 322 -0.82 -25.18 9.42
CA THR A 322 -0.23 -25.89 8.28
C THR A 322 -0.59 -27.38 8.38
N ALA A 323 -0.82 -28.02 7.23
CA ALA A 323 -1.01 -29.47 7.10
C ALA A 323 0.31 -30.26 7.19
N THR A 324 1.44 -29.58 7.36
CA THR A 324 2.77 -30.20 7.43
C THR A 324 3.11 -30.66 8.84
N SER A 325 4.14 -31.52 8.97
CA SER A 325 4.68 -31.94 10.26
C SER A 325 5.58 -30.87 10.92
N TYR A 326 5.53 -29.62 10.44
CA TYR A 326 6.33 -28.54 11.00
C TYR A 326 5.68 -28.01 12.29
N HIS A 327 6.47 -28.02 13.37
CA HIS A 327 6.04 -27.56 14.69
C HIS A 327 6.79 -26.31 15.17
N GLY A 328 7.59 -25.67 14.29
CA GLY A 328 8.28 -24.43 14.61
C GLY A 328 7.38 -23.20 14.44
N GLU A 329 7.93 -22.04 14.78
CA GLU A 329 7.23 -20.76 14.62
C GLU A 329 7.40 -20.22 13.20
N PHE A 330 6.31 -19.72 12.63
CA PHE A 330 6.34 -18.96 11.39
C PHE A 330 6.54 -17.47 11.68
N PRO A 331 7.35 -16.75 10.88
CA PRO A 331 7.33 -15.29 10.85
C PRO A 331 5.92 -14.73 10.71
N MET A 332 5.65 -13.59 11.33
CA MET A 332 4.32 -12.97 11.34
C MET A 332 3.80 -12.61 9.94
N GLU A 333 4.69 -12.45 8.97
CA GLU A 333 4.38 -12.08 7.60
C GLU A 333 4.08 -13.28 6.69
N CYS A 334 4.11 -14.50 7.24
CA CYS A 334 3.69 -15.70 6.54
C CYS A 334 2.17 -15.82 6.49
N LEU A 335 1.67 -16.38 5.39
CA LEU A 335 0.28 -16.81 5.23
C LEU A 335 0.22 -18.34 5.44
N ILE A 336 -0.21 -18.76 6.63
CA ILE A 336 -0.12 -20.15 7.10
C ILE A 336 -1.39 -20.93 6.72
N GLY A 337 -1.20 -22.01 5.96
CA GLY A 337 -2.27 -22.85 5.45
C GLY A 337 -3.09 -22.18 4.35
N PHE A 338 -2.51 -21.20 3.63
CA PHE A 338 -3.16 -20.49 2.53
C PHE A 338 -3.03 -21.24 1.19
N GLY A 339 -2.21 -22.28 1.14
CA GLY A 339 -1.87 -22.99 -0.08
C GLY A 339 -0.79 -22.25 -0.88
N ALA A 340 -0.33 -22.91 -1.94
CA ALA A 340 0.60 -22.35 -2.91
C ALA A 340 0.18 -22.77 -4.31
N THR A 341 0.26 -21.85 -5.26
CA THR A 341 0.01 -22.11 -6.69
C THR A 341 1.16 -21.52 -7.50
N PRO A 342 1.53 -22.11 -8.66
CA PRO A 342 2.57 -21.56 -9.51
C PRO A 342 2.28 -20.11 -9.92
N LEU A 343 3.31 -19.28 -9.93
CA LEU A 343 3.24 -17.94 -10.49
C LEU A 343 2.92 -17.99 -12.00
N PRO A 344 2.23 -16.97 -12.53
CA PRO A 344 2.06 -16.82 -13.97
C PRO A 344 3.40 -16.86 -14.72
N SER A 345 3.42 -17.48 -15.90
CA SER A 345 4.64 -17.65 -16.70
C SER A 345 5.29 -16.32 -17.12
N ASN A 346 4.50 -15.24 -17.20
CA ASN A 346 4.96 -13.89 -17.48
C ASN A 346 5.57 -13.17 -16.25
N PHE A 347 5.49 -13.73 -15.04
CA PHE A 347 6.04 -13.10 -13.85
C PHE A 347 7.57 -13.05 -13.84
N ALA A 348 8.25 -14.17 -14.13
CA ALA A 348 9.71 -14.22 -14.18
C ALA A 348 10.33 -13.22 -15.16
N PRO A 349 9.89 -13.11 -16.44
CA PRO A 349 10.42 -12.10 -17.35
C PRO A 349 10.10 -10.67 -16.90
N GLN A 350 8.92 -10.45 -16.30
CA GLN A 350 8.52 -9.14 -15.75
C GLN A 350 9.44 -8.70 -14.59
N LEU A 351 9.72 -9.62 -13.66
CA LEU A 351 10.62 -9.37 -12.54
C LEU A 351 12.06 -9.13 -13.02
N LEU A 352 12.53 -9.89 -14.02
CA LEU A 352 13.86 -9.69 -14.60
C LEU A 352 14.00 -8.30 -15.22
N ARG A 353 12.98 -7.85 -15.96
CA ARG A 353 12.94 -6.51 -16.55
C ARG A 353 13.04 -5.42 -15.48
N ARG A 354 12.21 -5.51 -14.42
CA ARG A 354 12.27 -4.57 -13.29
C ARG A 354 13.65 -4.52 -12.66
N ARG A 355 14.31 -5.66 -12.44
CA ARG A 355 15.66 -5.74 -11.86
C ARG A 355 16.73 -5.12 -12.75
N MET A 356 16.71 -5.41 -14.05
CA MET A 356 17.67 -4.83 -15.00
C MET A 356 17.52 -3.32 -15.08
N ASN A 357 16.28 -2.83 -15.15
CA ASN A 357 15.99 -1.41 -15.18
C ASN A 357 16.47 -0.71 -13.91
N THR A 358 16.31 -1.31 -12.73
CA THR A 358 16.75 -0.69 -11.46
C THR A 358 18.27 -0.62 -11.32
N ARG A 359 19.04 -1.56 -11.89
CA ARG A 359 20.51 -1.61 -11.76
C ARG A 359 21.27 -0.76 -12.77
N ASN A 360 20.67 -0.47 -13.92
CA ASN A 360 21.30 0.27 -15.02
C ASN A 360 21.12 1.81 -14.90
N MET A 361 20.80 2.30 -13.71
CA MET A 361 20.55 3.71 -13.37
C MET A 361 21.40 4.11 -12.17
#